data_AF-A0KXA9-F1
#
_entry.id   AF-A0KXA9-F1
#
_cell.length_a   1.000
_cell.length_b   1.000
_cell.length_c   1.000
_cell.angle_alpha   90.00
_cell.angle_beta   90.00
_cell.angle_gamma   90.00
#
_symmetry.space_group_name_H-M   'P 1'
#
loop_
_entity.id
_entity.type
_entity.pdbx_description
1 polymer ?
#
loop_
_entity_poly.entity_id
_entity_poly.type
_entity_poly.pdbx_seq_one_letter_code
_entity_poly.pdbx_strand_id
1 'polypeptide(L)'
;MLLHQQYTRHGPDYRFGEQMTFLDVKQTFGFSHVRVGRWVTREESLIAANLVFDSLADLAFILNLPPLTLGLRQTLSLAFGHGGQKGVQAHYAPGARELALAKNAGAGALAHEFWHAFDHYVALKAFSRVSGRFKCASDLWLADLPLIEHPLNQRLAEIFRVTLLSEDNLEPSDYVRRAIALDKRYGAQYFAKPTEMMARAFEACIESYQGIQNPYLVSGTHHSALAKEGAYPDEQHRLRIFNALIAYFEPLGMALGKAG
;
A
#
# COMPACT_ATOMS: atom_id res chain seq x y z
N MET A 1 15.57 10.94 14.21
CA MET A 1 16.42 10.99 13.00
C MET A 1 16.85 9.56 12.69
N LEU A 2 16.81 9.14 11.42
CA LEU A 2 17.10 7.77 10.97
C LEU A 2 18.35 7.14 11.58
N LEU A 3 19.41 7.93 11.81
CA LEU A 3 20.66 7.48 12.44
C LEU A 3 20.52 6.96 13.88
N HIS A 4 19.44 7.33 14.59
CA HIS A 4 19.24 7.02 16.00
C HIS A 4 18.05 6.10 16.25
N GLN A 5 17.33 5.69 15.19
CA GLN A 5 16.13 4.87 15.30
C GLN A 5 16.43 3.48 14.75
N GLN A 6 16.37 2.47 15.62
CA GLN A 6 16.53 1.08 15.22
C GLN A 6 15.18 0.53 14.73
N TYR A 7 15.18 -0.01 13.52
CA TYR A 7 14.06 -0.76 12.96
C TYR A 7 14.41 -2.24 13.00
N THR A 8 13.85 -2.96 13.97
CA THR A 8 14.00 -4.41 14.04
C THR A 8 13.02 -5.06 13.07
N ARG A 9 13.56 -5.73 12.06
CA ARG A 9 12.80 -6.50 11.08
C ARG A 9 12.98 -8.00 11.35
N HIS A 10 11.90 -8.76 11.20
CA HIS A 10 11.91 -10.22 11.13
C HIS A 10 11.34 -10.65 9.78
N GLY A 11 12.05 -11.53 9.06
CA GLY A 11 11.65 -12.03 7.73
C GLY A 11 12.86 -12.57 6.95
N PRO A 12 12.67 -13.04 5.71
CA PRO A 12 13.75 -13.54 4.87
C PRO A 12 14.85 -12.49 4.66
N ASP A 13 16.11 -12.90 4.55
CA ASP A 13 17.20 -12.01 4.15
C ASP A 13 17.26 -11.95 2.62
N TYR A 14 16.89 -10.81 2.06
CA TYR A 14 16.92 -10.57 0.61
C TYR A 14 18.22 -9.92 0.14
N ARG A 15 18.98 -9.32 1.08
CA ARG A 15 20.20 -8.57 0.77
C ARG A 15 21.44 -9.44 0.92
N PHE A 16 21.37 -10.54 1.66
CA PHE A 16 22.50 -11.45 1.92
C PHE A 16 23.73 -10.71 2.47
N GLY A 17 23.49 -9.75 3.35
CA GLY A 17 24.54 -8.89 3.93
C GLY A 17 25.00 -7.73 3.05
N GLU A 18 24.47 -7.56 1.84
CA GLU A 18 24.85 -6.48 0.95
C GLU A 18 24.18 -5.14 1.32
N GLN A 19 24.91 -4.06 1.05
CA GLN A 19 24.43 -2.69 1.20
C GLN A 19 23.71 -2.26 -0.08
N MET A 20 22.41 -1.98 0.03
CA MET A 20 21.60 -1.53 -1.10
C MET A 20 21.70 -0.03 -1.31
N THR A 21 21.48 0.40 -2.55
CA THR A 21 21.33 1.79 -2.95
C THR A 21 19.93 2.03 -3.49
N PHE A 22 19.54 3.29 -3.63
CA PHE A 22 18.28 3.63 -4.30
C PHE A 22 18.26 3.27 -5.80
N LEU A 23 19.44 3.04 -6.41
CA LEU A 23 19.51 2.48 -7.76
C LEU A 23 19.08 1.01 -7.75
N ASP A 24 19.52 0.23 -6.76
CA ASP A 24 19.13 -1.18 -6.59
C ASP A 24 17.63 -1.30 -6.31
N VAL A 25 17.08 -0.39 -5.47
CA VAL A 25 15.62 -0.27 -5.26
C VAL A 25 14.90 0.00 -6.58
N LYS A 26 15.37 0.96 -7.37
CA LYS A 26 14.76 1.28 -8.67
C LYS A 26 14.72 0.07 -9.58
N GLN A 27 15.86 -0.61 -9.72
CA GLN A 27 16.04 -1.70 -10.67
C GLN A 27 15.28 -2.95 -10.24
N THR A 28 15.37 -3.34 -8.97
CA THR A 28 14.76 -4.56 -8.44
C THR A 28 13.24 -4.49 -8.44
N PHE A 29 12.67 -3.35 -8.04
CA PHE A 29 11.22 -3.18 -7.89
C PHE A 29 10.56 -2.50 -9.08
N GLY A 30 11.32 -2.16 -10.13
CA GLY A 30 10.77 -1.68 -11.39
C GLY A 30 10.21 -0.25 -11.34
N PHE A 31 10.75 0.63 -10.49
CA PHE A 31 10.31 2.04 -10.45
C PHE A 31 10.79 2.81 -11.70
N SER A 32 9.94 3.73 -12.18
CA SER A 32 10.24 4.67 -13.27
C SER A 32 11.45 5.53 -12.94
N HIS A 33 11.39 6.23 -11.79
CA HIS A 33 12.46 7.01 -11.23
C HIS A 33 12.51 6.88 -9.71
N VAL A 34 13.71 7.06 -9.16
CA VAL A 34 13.93 7.18 -7.72
C VAL A 34 14.76 8.44 -7.48
N ARG A 35 14.30 9.30 -6.58
CA ARG A 35 14.98 10.55 -6.23
C ARG A 35 15.20 10.68 -4.74
N VAL A 36 16.36 11.19 -4.36
CA VAL A 36 16.75 11.44 -2.98
C VAL A 36 16.86 12.94 -2.77
N GLY A 37 16.27 13.46 -1.68
CA GLY A 37 16.30 14.87 -1.34
C GLY A 37 17.73 15.39 -1.10
N ARG A 38 17.98 16.66 -1.48
CA ARG A 38 19.32 17.28 -1.42
C ARG A 38 19.92 17.35 -0.01
N TRP A 39 19.07 17.32 1.01
CA TRP A 39 19.44 17.40 2.43
C TRP A 39 19.50 16.03 3.12
N VAL A 40 19.45 14.94 2.35
CA VAL A 40 19.73 13.59 2.82
C VAL A 40 21.22 13.33 2.67
N THR A 41 21.91 12.98 3.75
CA THR A 41 23.34 12.65 3.70
C THR A 41 23.54 11.30 3.01
N ARG A 42 24.78 11.02 2.57
CA ARG A 42 25.11 9.73 1.96
C ARG A 42 24.81 8.55 2.88
N GLU A 43 25.15 8.67 4.16
CA GLU A 43 24.91 7.64 5.17
C GLU A 43 23.41 7.40 5.39
N GLU A 44 22.63 8.46 5.55
CA GLU A 44 21.17 8.36 5.69
C GLU A 44 20.53 7.73 4.45
N SER A 45 21.05 8.05 3.25
CA SER A 45 20.58 7.48 1.99
C SER A 45 20.82 5.96 1.93
N LEU A 46 21.99 5.48 2.36
CA LEU A 46 22.32 4.06 2.40
C LEU A 46 21.44 3.28 3.41
N ILE A 47 21.23 3.85 4.61
CA ILE A 47 20.35 3.25 5.61
C ILE A 47 18.92 3.19 5.08
N ALA A 48 18.41 4.29 4.52
CA ALA A 48 17.06 4.35 3.97
C ALA A 48 16.88 3.39 2.78
N ALA A 49 17.89 3.24 1.91
CA ALA A 49 17.84 2.31 0.81
C ALA A 49 17.68 0.86 1.29
N ASN A 50 18.41 0.43 2.33
CA ASN A 50 18.22 -0.90 2.92
C ASN A 50 16.80 -1.08 3.48
N LEU A 51 16.30 -0.11 4.24
CA LEU A 51 14.96 -0.18 4.85
C LEU A 51 13.85 -0.25 3.79
N VAL A 52 13.95 0.58 2.76
CA VAL A 52 13.00 0.59 1.64
C VAL A 52 13.10 -0.71 0.84
N PHE A 53 14.32 -1.20 0.58
CA PHE A 53 14.53 -2.46 -0.14
C PHE A 53 13.88 -3.63 0.60
N ASP A 54 14.19 -3.80 1.88
CA ASP A 54 13.66 -4.88 2.71
C ASP A 54 12.12 -4.81 2.80
N SER A 55 11.57 -3.60 2.88
CA SER A 55 10.10 -3.39 2.95
C SER A 55 9.38 -3.71 1.66
N LEU A 56 9.95 -3.34 0.51
CA LEU A 56 9.37 -3.67 -0.78
C LEU A 56 9.54 -5.17 -1.10
N ALA A 57 10.65 -5.78 -0.69
CA ALA A 57 10.86 -7.21 -0.82
C ALA A 57 9.85 -8.01 0.04
N ASP A 58 9.61 -7.59 1.28
CA ASP A 58 8.55 -8.15 2.12
C ASP A 58 7.17 -8.01 1.49
N LEU A 59 6.85 -6.83 0.95
CA LEU A 59 5.57 -6.62 0.29
C LEU A 59 5.39 -7.54 -0.93
N ALA A 60 6.43 -7.68 -1.75
CA ALA A 60 6.43 -8.59 -2.89
C ALA A 60 6.26 -10.05 -2.44
N PHE A 61 6.96 -10.46 -1.38
CA PHE A 61 6.87 -11.80 -0.81
C PHE A 61 5.46 -12.09 -0.28
N ILE A 62 4.91 -11.20 0.54
CA ILE A 62 3.58 -11.35 1.15
C ILE A 62 2.49 -11.48 0.07
N LEU A 63 2.59 -10.69 -1.01
CA LEU A 63 1.61 -10.69 -2.09
C LEU A 63 1.86 -11.77 -3.15
N ASN A 64 2.93 -12.56 -3.03
CA ASN A 64 3.36 -13.53 -4.03
C ASN A 64 3.56 -12.91 -5.43
N LEU A 65 4.29 -11.79 -5.47
CA LEU A 65 4.56 -11.03 -6.69
C LEU A 65 6.06 -11.07 -7.06
N PRO A 66 6.39 -11.14 -8.36
CA PRO A 66 7.72 -10.77 -8.83
C PRO A 66 8.04 -9.33 -8.41
N PRO A 67 9.23 -9.01 -7.84
CA PRO A 67 9.55 -7.68 -7.32
C PRO A 67 9.29 -6.52 -8.29
N LEU A 68 9.59 -6.71 -9.58
CA LEU A 68 9.36 -5.72 -10.65
C LEU A 68 7.88 -5.28 -10.78
N THR A 69 6.94 -6.09 -10.30
CA THR A 69 5.51 -5.79 -10.36
C THR A 69 5.14 -4.58 -9.50
N LEU A 70 5.86 -4.35 -8.39
CA LEU A 70 5.60 -3.23 -7.48
C LEU A 70 5.80 -1.86 -8.14
N GLY A 71 6.60 -1.79 -9.19
CA GLY A 71 6.79 -0.59 -10.00
C GLY A 71 5.63 -0.25 -10.93
N LEU A 72 4.58 -1.09 -10.95
CA LEU A 72 3.36 -0.90 -11.72
C LEU A 72 3.66 -0.66 -13.22
N ARG A 73 4.46 -1.57 -13.80
CA ARG A 73 5.01 -1.45 -15.16
C ARG A 73 5.83 -0.18 -15.38
N GLN A 74 6.74 0.13 -14.44
CA GLN A 74 7.60 1.33 -14.49
C GLN A 74 6.81 2.63 -14.63
N THR A 75 5.61 2.69 -14.04
CA THR A 75 4.81 3.93 -13.99
C THR A 75 4.77 4.54 -12.59
N LEU A 76 5.17 3.78 -11.57
CA LEU A 76 5.31 4.25 -10.20
C LEU A 76 6.73 4.75 -9.97
N SER A 77 6.84 5.79 -9.16
CA SER A 77 8.10 6.44 -8.82
C SER A 77 8.28 6.55 -7.33
N LEU A 78 9.51 6.80 -6.87
CA LEU A 78 9.83 6.93 -5.45
C LEU A 78 10.61 8.22 -5.18
N ALA A 79 10.20 8.97 -4.16
CA ALA A 79 10.94 10.09 -3.64
C ALA A 79 11.23 9.89 -2.16
N PHE A 80 12.50 9.94 -1.78
CA PHE A 80 12.92 9.85 -0.40
C PHE A 80 13.44 11.19 0.11
N GLY A 81 12.91 11.64 1.25
CA GLY A 81 13.33 12.86 1.93
C GLY A 81 13.06 14.12 1.12
N HIS A 82 12.00 14.19 0.32
CA HIS A 82 11.67 15.34 -0.51
C HIS A 82 10.42 16.08 0.01
N GLY A 83 10.44 17.43 0.04
CA GLY A 83 9.25 18.27 0.27
C GLY A 83 8.56 18.11 1.63
N GLY A 84 9.29 17.78 2.70
CA GLY A 84 8.71 17.40 3.99
C GLY A 84 7.76 18.46 4.60
N GLN A 85 6.54 18.05 4.87
CA GLN A 85 5.59 18.76 5.74
C GLN A 85 5.65 18.16 7.15
N LYS A 86 5.52 18.99 8.19
CA LYS A 86 5.47 18.49 9.59
C LYS A 86 4.28 17.55 9.74
N GLY A 87 4.51 16.33 10.22
CA GLY A 87 3.47 15.36 10.54
C GLY A 87 3.13 14.33 9.45
N VAL A 88 3.65 14.47 8.23
CA VAL A 88 3.43 13.50 7.13
C VAL A 88 4.60 12.52 7.04
N GLN A 89 4.33 11.23 7.24
CA GLN A 89 5.31 10.13 7.22
C GLN A 89 5.62 9.65 5.80
N ALA A 90 4.57 9.35 5.05
CA ALA A 90 4.62 9.07 3.64
C ALA A 90 3.35 9.64 3.00
N HIS A 91 3.36 9.83 1.68
CA HIS A 91 2.13 10.04 0.92
C HIS A 91 2.33 9.63 -0.54
N TYR A 92 1.27 9.16 -1.17
CA TYR A 92 1.18 8.98 -2.60
C TYR A 92 0.79 10.29 -3.28
N ALA A 93 1.63 10.77 -4.19
CA ALA A 93 1.37 11.93 -5.02
C ALA A 93 0.83 11.49 -6.40
N PRO A 94 -0.50 11.51 -6.65
CA PRO A 94 -1.08 10.95 -7.86
C PRO A 94 -0.67 11.70 -9.13
N GLY A 95 -0.37 13.00 -9.02
CA GLY A 95 0.13 13.83 -10.13
C GLY A 95 1.46 13.35 -10.71
N ALA A 96 2.37 12.91 -9.85
CA ALA A 96 3.67 12.38 -10.24
C ALA A 96 3.72 10.85 -10.28
N ARG A 97 2.63 10.18 -9.85
CA ARG A 97 2.59 8.74 -9.55
C ARG A 97 3.80 8.34 -8.71
N GLU A 98 3.91 8.97 -7.54
CA GLU A 98 5.12 8.91 -6.73
C GLU A 98 4.79 8.56 -5.29
N LEU A 99 5.49 7.57 -4.74
CA LEU A 99 5.55 7.31 -3.31
C LEU A 99 6.56 8.29 -2.71
N ALA A 100 6.09 9.26 -1.92
CA ALA A 100 6.94 10.24 -1.26
C ALA A 100 7.13 9.86 0.20
N LEU A 101 8.33 9.42 0.55
CA LEU A 101 8.72 9.00 1.90
C LEU A 101 9.46 10.16 2.60
N ALA A 102 9.01 10.52 3.79
CA ALA A 102 9.66 11.56 4.57
C ALA A 102 10.97 11.06 5.18
N LYS A 103 11.90 12.00 5.42
CA LYS A 103 13.20 11.69 6.05
C LYS A 103 13.07 11.34 7.53
N ASN A 104 12.19 12.04 8.25
CA ASN A 104 12.14 12.03 9.72
C ASN A 104 10.81 11.52 10.31
N ALA A 105 9.82 11.29 9.45
CA ALA A 105 8.53 10.80 9.86
C ALA A 105 8.49 9.32 9.44
N GLY A 106 8.45 8.47 10.48
CA GLY A 106 8.82 7.07 10.43
C GLY A 106 8.03 6.24 9.42
N ALA A 107 8.73 5.28 8.82
CA ALA A 107 8.40 3.86 8.97
C ALA A 107 6.96 3.55 9.39
N GLY A 108 6.26 2.82 8.53
CA GLY A 108 4.99 2.21 8.90
C GLY A 108 3.80 2.56 8.01
N ALA A 109 4.02 3.33 6.94
CA ALA A 109 2.96 3.72 6.00
C ALA A 109 3.27 3.31 4.55
N LEU A 110 4.38 2.61 4.27
CA LEU A 110 4.75 2.27 2.89
C LEU A 110 3.69 1.36 2.24
N ALA A 111 3.13 0.41 3.00
CA ALA A 111 2.05 -0.46 2.52
C ALA A 111 0.79 0.37 2.16
N HIS A 112 0.42 1.33 3.01
CA HIS A 112 -0.72 2.24 2.78
C HIS A 112 -0.54 3.05 1.49
N GLU A 113 0.63 3.67 1.31
CA GLU A 113 0.90 4.46 0.11
C GLU A 113 1.02 3.60 -1.16
N PHE A 114 1.56 2.38 -1.04
CA PHE A 114 1.55 1.45 -2.16
C PHE A 114 0.12 1.10 -2.59
N TRP A 115 -0.80 0.90 -1.65
CA TRP A 115 -2.20 0.67 -2.00
C TRP A 115 -2.78 1.86 -2.76
N HIS A 116 -2.59 3.09 -2.29
CA HIS A 116 -3.04 4.27 -3.02
C HIS A 116 -2.48 4.33 -4.45
N ALA A 117 -1.21 3.98 -4.63
CA ALA A 117 -0.60 3.90 -5.95
C ALA A 117 -1.23 2.81 -6.82
N PHE A 118 -1.43 1.60 -6.28
CA PHE A 118 -2.05 0.48 -6.98
C PHE A 118 -3.50 0.77 -7.36
N ASP A 119 -4.29 1.31 -6.43
CA ASP A 119 -5.70 1.65 -6.61
C ASP A 119 -5.91 2.71 -7.70
N HIS A 120 -5.06 3.75 -7.73
CA HIS A 120 -5.02 4.71 -8.82
C HIS A 120 -4.56 4.08 -10.16
N TYR A 121 -3.55 3.22 -10.13
CA TYR A 121 -3.01 2.59 -11.33
C TYR A 121 -3.99 1.63 -12.01
N VAL A 122 -4.68 0.81 -11.22
CA VAL A 122 -5.55 -0.26 -11.71
C VAL A 122 -6.88 0.29 -12.22
N ALA A 123 -7.31 1.48 -11.77
CA ALA A 123 -8.55 2.12 -12.20
C ALA A 123 -8.71 2.16 -13.73
N LEU A 124 -7.71 2.65 -14.45
CA LEU A 124 -7.72 2.76 -15.92
C LEU A 124 -7.60 1.41 -16.65
N LYS A 125 -7.37 0.31 -15.93
CA LYS A 125 -7.23 -1.04 -16.47
C LYS A 125 -8.44 -1.91 -16.20
N ALA A 126 -9.05 -1.71 -15.04
CA ALA A 126 -10.18 -2.48 -14.58
C ALA A 126 -11.52 -1.91 -15.05
N PHE A 127 -11.62 -0.59 -15.26
CA PHE A 127 -12.89 0.07 -15.56
C PHE A 127 -12.89 0.69 -16.96
N SER A 128 -14.06 0.63 -17.61
CA SER A 128 -14.31 1.37 -18.85
C SER A 128 -14.86 2.76 -18.53
N ARG A 129 -14.75 3.70 -19.49
CA ARG A 129 -15.35 5.05 -19.39
C ARG A 129 -14.87 5.89 -18.20
N VAL A 130 -13.66 5.62 -17.70
CA VAL A 130 -13.06 6.42 -16.63
C VAL A 130 -12.85 7.86 -17.12
N SER A 131 -13.42 8.82 -16.39
CA SER A 131 -13.28 10.25 -16.68
C SER A 131 -12.75 11.01 -15.46
N GLY A 132 -12.04 12.12 -15.72
CA GLY A 132 -11.39 12.91 -14.69
C GLY A 132 -9.97 12.44 -14.34
N ARG A 133 -9.27 13.26 -13.55
CA ARG A 133 -7.89 13.00 -13.11
C ARG A 133 -7.90 12.23 -11.79
N PHE A 134 -6.88 11.40 -11.59
CA PHE A 134 -6.57 10.75 -10.30
C PHE A 134 -7.69 9.88 -9.74
N LYS A 135 -8.40 9.14 -10.61
CA LYS A 135 -9.44 8.21 -10.19
C LYS A 135 -8.84 6.92 -9.65
N CYS A 136 -9.38 6.47 -8.52
CA CYS A 136 -9.00 5.21 -7.88
C CYS A 136 -10.07 4.15 -8.13
N ALA A 137 -9.65 2.89 -8.28
CA ALA A 137 -10.54 1.79 -8.61
C ALA A 137 -11.61 1.56 -7.53
N SER A 138 -11.29 1.75 -6.25
CA SER A 138 -12.26 1.65 -5.16
C SER A 138 -13.43 2.65 -5.30
N ASP A 139 -13.13 3.89 -5.68
CA ASP A 139 -14.14 4.93 -5.88
C ASP A 139 -15.02 4.62 -7.10
N LEU A 140 -14.40 4.13 -8.18
CA LEU A 140 -15.13 3.76 -9.41
C LEU A 140 -16.02 2.54 -9.19
N TRP A 141 -15.55 1.56 -8.42
CA TRP A 141 -16.33 0.39 -8.06
C TRP A 141 -17.55 0.77 -7.24
N LEU A 142 -17.39 1.61 -6.22
CA LEU A 142 -18.49 2.05 -5.36
C LEU A 142 -19.50 2.94 -6.11
N ALA A 143 -19.08 3.59 -7.19
CA ALA A 143 -19.94 4.36 -8.09
C ALA A 143 -20.58 3.50 -9.19
N ASP A 144 -20.51 2.17 -9.08
CA ASP A 144 -21.07 1.20 -10.04
C ASP A 144 -20.60 1.39 -11.48
N LEU A 145 -19.35 1.82 -11.68
CA LEU A 145 -18.80 1.90 -13.03
C LEU A 145 -18.60 0.49 -13.62
N PRO A 146 -18.85 0.31 -14.92
CA PRO A 146 -18.72 -0.98 -15.58
C PRO A 146 -17.25 -1.44 -15.63
N LEU A 147 -17.00 -2.59 -15.00
CA LEU A 147 -15.75 -3.33 -15.10
C LEU A 147 -15.55 -3.88 -16.51
N ILE A 148 -14.31 -3.84 -16.98
CA ILE A 148 -13.87 -4.58 -18.16
C ILE A 148 -13.87 -6.07 -17.81
N GLU A 149 -14.52 -6.89 -18.64
CA GLU A 149 -14.58 -8.33 -18.43
C GLU A 149 -13.18 -8.95 -18.45
N HIS A 150 -12.72 -9.40 -17.27
CA HIS A 150 -11.45 -10.08 -17.10
C HIS A 150 -11.42 -10.79 -15.73
N PRO A 151 -10.86 -12.01 -15.60
CA PRO A 151 -10.80 -12.72 -14.33
C PRO A 151 -10.12 -11.95 -13.20
N LEU A 152 -9.05 -11.19 -13.49
CA LEU A 152 -8.42 -10.32 -12.49
C LEU A 152 -9.32 -9.16 -12.07
N ASN A 153 -10.13 -8.59 -12.97
CA ASN A 153 -11.03 -7.48 -12.61
C ASN A 153 -12.18 -7.96 -11.71
N GLN A 154 -12.63 -9.20 -11.89
CA GLN A 154 -13.59 -9.86 -10.99
C GLN A 154 -12.96 -10.08 -9.60
N ARG A 155 -11.72 -10.57 -9.54
CA ARG A 155 -10.97 -10.74 -8.28
C ARG A 155 -10.67 -9.40 -7.59
N LEU A 156 -10.45 -8.34 -8.35
CA LEU A 156 -10.30 -6.98 -7.82
C LEU A 156 -11.62 -6.50 -7.19
N ALA A 157 -12.73 -6.69 -7.90
CA ALA A 157 -14.06 -6.37 -7.39
C ALA A 157 -14.38 -7.12 -6.10
N GLU A 158 -13.94 -8.37 -6.00
CA GLU A 158 -14.09 -9.19 -4.80
C GLU A 158 -13.34 -8.62 -3.59
N ILE A 159 -12.14 -8.04 -3.79
CA ILE A 159 -11.42 -7.34 -2.72
C ILE A 159 -12.24 -6.15 -2.19
N PHE A 160 -12.81 -5.35 -3.10
CA PHE A 160 -13.66 -4.22 -2.71
C PHE A 160 -14.93 -4.70 -1.99
N ARG A 161 -15.60 -5.72 -2.54
CA ARG A 161 -16.81 -6.30 -1.98
C ARG A 161 -16.58 -6.79 -0.55
N VAL A 162 -15.59 -7.65 -0.34
CA VAL A 162 -15.27 -8.22 0.98
C VAL A 162 -14.90 -7.13 1.98
N THR A 163 -14.25 -6.05 1.54
CA THR A 163 -13.83 -4.96 2.43
C THR A 163 -14.99 -4.03 2.81
N LEU A 164 -15.82 -3.65 1.83
CA LEU A 164 -16.78 -2.56 1.98
C LEU A 164 -18.21 -3.04 2.30
N LEU A 165 -18.56 -4.28 1.96
CA LEU A 165 -19.91 -4.81 2.18
C LEU A 165 -19.95 -5.85 3.31
N SER A 166 -21.13 -6.02 3.88
CA SER A 166 -21.48 -7.12 4.78
C SER A 166 -21.35 -8.47 4.08
N GLU A 167 -21.33 -9.56 4.86
CA GLU A 167 -21.17 -10.92 4.32
C GLU A 167 -22.28 -11.34 3.36
N ASP A 168 -23.50 -10.81 3.54
CA ASP A 168 -24.64 -11.01 2.65
C ASP A 168 -24.64 -10.10 1.41
N ASN A 169 -23.69 -9.16 1.30
CA ASN A 169 -23.54 -8.18 0.21
C ASN A 169 -24.65 -7.14 0.09
N LEU A 170 -25.51 -7.00 1.09
CA LEU A 170 -26.67 -6.10 1.00
C LEU A 170 -26.41 -4.76 1.67
N GLU A 171 -25.48 -4.70 2.61
CA GLU A 171 -25.28 -3.58 3.50
C GLU A 171 -23.81 -3.17 3.59
N PRO A 172 -23.50 -1.95 4.05
CA PRO A 172 -22.13 -1.59 4.41
C PRO A 172 -21.59 -2.49 5.52
N SER A 173 -20.33 -2.88 5.41
CA SER A 173 -19.63 -3.65 6.45
C SER A 173 -19.58 -2.87 7.78
N ASP A 174 -19.42 -3.57 8.90
CA ASP A 174 -19.20 -2.92 10.19
C ASP A 174 -17.96 -2.02 10.16
N TYR A 175 -16.97 -2.37 9.34
CA TYR A 175 -15.81 -1.52 9.09
C TYR A 175 -16.21 -0.16 8.48
N VAL A 176 -17.09 -0.14 7.47
CA VAL A 176 -17.63 1.11 6.89
C VAL A 176 -18.43 1.89 7.93
N ARG A 177 -19.27 1.22 8.72
CA ARG A 177 -20.08 1.89 9.76
C ARG A 177 -19.19 2.58 10.80
N ARG A 178 -18.11 1.93 11.23
CA ARG A 178 -17.10 2.52 12.14
C ARG A 178 -16.37 3.70 11.49
N ALA A 179 -15.98 3.59 10.22
CA ALA A 179 -15.33 4.68 9.49
C ALA A 179 -16.22 5.93 9.37
N ILE A 180 -17.52 5.76 9.11
CA ILE A 180 -18.50 6.85 9.10
C ILE A 180 -18.65 7.48 10.49
N ALA A 181 -18.64 6.67 11.55
CA ALA A 181 -18.71 7.17 12.92
C ALA A 181 -17.47 8.01 13.28
N LEU A 182 -16.28 7.61 12.82
CA LEU A 182 -15.04 8.37 12.98
C LEU A 182 -15.11 9.72 12.27
N ASP A 183 -15.56 9.75 11.01
CA ASP A 183 -15.72 11.01 10.27
C ASP A 183 -16.65 11.98 11.00
N LYS A 184 -17.77 11.49 11.54
CA LYS A 184 -18.70 12.30 12.36
C LYS A 184 -18.03 12.81 13.63
N ARG A 185 -17.26 11.96 14.33
CA ARG A 185 -16.57 12.31 15.58
C ARG A 185 -15.49 13.37 15.37
N TYR A 186 -14.73 13.26 14.27
CA TYR A 186 -13.63 14.16 13.96
C TYR A 186 -14.04 15.35 13.08
N GLY A 187 -15.30 15.42 12.62
CA GLY A 187 -15.77 16.47 11.72
C GLY A 187 -15.03 16.45 10.37
N ALA A 188 -14.68 15.26 9.88
CA ALA A 188 -13.87 15.05 8.68
C ALA A 188 -14.63 14.27 7.59
N GLN A 189 -14.06 14.25 6.38
CA GLN A 189 -14.48 13.40 5.27
C GLN A 189 -13.26 12.62 4.77
N TYR A 190 -12.71 11.79 5.65
CA TYR A 190 -11.43 11.12 5.44
C TYR A 190 -11.53 9.62 5.73
N PHE A 191 -12.08 9.24 6.89
CA PHE A 191 -12.11 7.85 7.31
C PHE A 191 -13.02 7.01 6.42
N ALA A 192 -14.23 7.47 6.09
CA ALA A 192 -15.16 6.71 5.25
C ALA A 192 -14.87 6.84 3.74
N LYS A 193 -13.80 7.55 3.35
CA LYS A 193 -13.43 7.63 1.93
C LYS A 193 -12.97 6.25 1.44
N PRO A 194 -13.53 5.70 0.34
CA PRO A 194 -13.22 4.34 -0.10
C PRO A 194 -11.72 4.11 -0.29
N THR A 195 -11.02 5.06 -0.90
CA THR A 195 -9.56 4.97 -1.11
C THR A 195 -8.78 4.83 0.20
N GLU A 196 -9.18 5.54 1.24
CA GLU A 196 -8.51 5.52 2.54
C GLU A 196 -8.89 4.27 3.34
N MET A 197 -10.15 3.84 3.23
CA MET A 197 -10.59 2.58 3.82
C MET A 197 -9.84 1.38 3.23
N MET A 198 -9.70 1.34 1.90
CA MET A 198 -8.99 0.27 1.23
C MET A 198 -7.50 0.30 1.57
N ALA A 199 -6.87 1.48 1.65
CA ALA A 199 -5.48 1.60 2.05
C ALA A 199 -5.24 1.13 3.51
N ARG A 200 -6.09 1.56 4.46
CA ARG A 200 -6.05 1.10 5.86
C ARG A 200 -6.31 -0.40 5.99
N ALA A 201 -7.27 -0.93 5.24
CA ALA A 201 -7.55 -2.36 5.21
C ALA A 201 -6.35 -3.16 4.68
N PHE A 202 -5.72 -2.69 3.60
CA PHE A 202 -4.55 -3.32 3.02
C PHE A 202 -3.36 -3.32 3.98
N GLU A 203 -2.97 -2.17 4.54
CA GLU A 203 -1.85 -2.10 5.47
C GLU A 203 -2.09 -2.98 6.71
N ALA A 204 -3.32 -3.02 7.23
CA ALA A 204 -3.69 -3.89 8.34
C ALA A 204 -3.55 -5.38 8.01
N CYS A 205 -3.84 -5.79 6.77
CA CYS A 205 -3.63 -7.17 6.32
C CYS A 205 -2.13 -7.50 6.19
N ILE A 206 -1.34 -6.56 5.66
CA ILE A 206 0.12 -6.72 5.56
C ILE A 206 0.76 -6.82 6.95
N GLU A 207 0.36 -5.97 7.91
CA GLU A 207 0.90 -6.02 9.29
C GLU A 207 0.50 -7.31 10.02
N SER A 208 -0.63 -7.92 9.64
CA SER A 208 -1.12 -9.17 10.25
C SER A 208 -0.48 -10.43 9.67
N TYR A 209 0.41 -10.32 8.66
CA TYR A 209 1.02 -11.48 8.03
C TYR A 209 1.94 -12.24 9.00
N GLN A 210 1.70 -13.54 9.16
CA GLN A 210 2.52 -14.37 10.03
C GLN A 210 3.89 -14.65 9.40
N GLY A 211 4.97 -14.36 10.13
CA GLY A 211 6.35 -14.66 9.73
C GLY A 211 7.16 -13.46 9.28
N ILE A 212 6.51 -12.32 8.97
CA ILE A 212 7.18 -11.06 8.67
C ILE A 212 6.75 -10.00 9.68
N GLN A 213 7.72 -9.32 10.28
CA GLN A 213 7.51 -8.13 11.09
C GLN A 213 8.42 -7.04 10.54
N ASN A 214 7.85 -6.00 9.95
CA ASN A 214 8.62 -4.92 9.36
C ASN A 214 7.96 -3.58 9.66
N PRO A 215 8.38 -2.91 10.76
CA PRO A 215 7.82 -1.62 11.15
C PRO A 215 8.04 -0.51 10.12
N TYR A 216 9.00 -0.68 9.19
CA TYR A 216 9.22 0.29 8.11
C TYR A 216 8.19 0.13 6.99
N LEU A 217 7.80 -1.10 6.66
CA LEU A 217 6.73 -1.40 5.72
C LEU A 217 5.37 -0.92 6.25
N VAL A 218 5.02 -1.36 7.47
CA VAL A 218 3.76 -1.03 8.13
C VAL A 218 3.90 -1.10 9.65
N SER A 219 3.27 -0.18 10.38
CA SER A 219 3.13 -0.29 11.83
C SER A 219 1.92 0.46 12.37
N GLY A 220 1.32 -0.07 13.44
CA GLY A 220 0.36 0.67 14.26
C GLY A 220 -1.11 0.35 13.97
N THR A 221 -1.44 -0.63 13.13
CA THR A 221 -2.84 -0.99 12.83
C THR A 221 -3.50 -1.82 13.94
N HIS A 222 -2.73 -2.32 14.92
CA HIS A 222 -3.25 -3.13 16.03
C HIS A 222 -3.44 -2.34 17.34
N HIS A 223 -2.52 -1.42 17.65
CA HIS A 223 -2.42 -0.84 19.01
C HIS A 223 -2.42 0.69 19.06
N SER A 224 -2.38 1.37 17.92
CA SER A 224 -2.47 2.84 17.89
C SER A 224 -3.78 3.33 18.50
N ALA A 225 -3.82 4.60 18.90
CA ALA A 225 -5.06 5.23 19.34
C ALA A 225 -6.16 5.08 18.27
N LEU A 226 -5.79 5.29 17.00
CA LEU A 226 -6.70 5.17 15.88
C LEU A 226 -7.21 3.72 15.67
N ALA A 227 -6.36 2.71 15.93
CA ALA A 227 -6.78 1.32 15.91
C ALA A 227 -7.79 0.99 17.02
N LYS A 228 -7.57 1.50 18.24
CA LYS A 228 -8.52 1.34 19.35
C LYS A 228 -9.87 2.01 19.09
N GLU A 229 -9.88 3.04 18.25
CA GLU A 229 -11.10 3.72 17.81
C GLU A 229 -11.83 3.03 16.64
N GLY A 230 -11.27 1.95 16.10
CA GLY A 230 -11.94 1.11 15.09
C GLY A 230 -11.71 1.54 13.64
N ALA A 231 -10.63 2.28 13.35
CA ALA A 231 -10.30 2.73 11.99
C ALA A 231 -9.77 1.65 11.05
N TYR A 232 -9.59 0.43 11.56
CA TYR A 232 -9.13 -0.74 10.83
C TYR A 232 -10.17 -1.86 10.87
N PRO A 233 -10.14 -2.79 9.89
CA PRO A 233 -10.89 -4.03 9.98
C PRO A 233 -10.48 -4.84 11.21
N ASP A 234 -11.41 -5.60 11.78
CA ASP A 234 -11.10 -6.57 12.84
C ASP A 234 -10.38 -7.80 12.26
N GLU A 235 -9.91 -8.70 13.13
CA GLU A 235 -9.09 -9.85 12.74
C GLU A 235 -9.79 -10.78 11.74
N GLN A 236 -11.07 -11.11 11.97
CA GLN A 236 -11.83 -11.97 11.05
C GLN A 236 -12.02 -11.30 9.70
N HIS A 237 -12.27 -9.98 9.69
CA HIS A 237 -12.39 -9.22 8.46
C HIS A 237 -11.05 -9.12 7.72
N ARG A 238 -9.93 -8.89 8.42
CA ARG A 238 -8.57 -8.90 7.84
C ARG A 238 -8.26 -10.24 7.17
N LEU A 239 -8.60 -11.37 7.78
CA LEU A 239 -8.39 -12.69 7.18
C LEU A 239 -9.16 -12.85 5.86
N ARG A 240 -10.44 -12.42 5.82
CA ARG A 240 -11.24 -12.45 4.59
C ARG A 240 -10.66 -11.55 3.50
N ILE A 241 -10.26 -10.33 3.87
CA ILE A 241 -9.64 -9.37 2.94
C ILE A 241 -8.31 -9.93 2.42
N PHE A 242 -7.45 -10.47 3.28
CA PHE A 242 -6.17 -11.05 2.88
C PHE A 242 -6.34 -12.23 1.92
N ASN A 243 -7.31 -13.11 2.15
CA ASN A 243 -7.63 -14.19 1.20
C ASN A 243 -8.04 -13.65 -0.18
N ALA A 244 -8.84 -12.57 -0.23
CA ALA A 244 -9.20 -11.92 -1.49
C ALA A 244 -7.98 -11.24 -2.16
N LEU A 245 -7.09 -10.62 -1.38
CA LEU A 245 -5.84 -10.04 -1.87
C LEU A 245 -4.96 -11.10 -2.54
N ILE A 246 -4.71 -12.23 -1.88
CA ILE A 246 -3.91 -13.32 -2.46
C ILE A 246 -4.60 -13.92 -3.69
N ALA A 247 -5.92 -14.12 -3.63
CA ALA A 247 -6.69 -14.59 -4.77
C ALA A 247 -6.59 -13.67 -6.00
N TYR A 248 -6.26 -12.39 -5.84
CA TYR A 248 -5.96 -11.47 -6.94
C TYR A 248 -4.47 -11.47 -7.32
N PHE A 249 -3.58 -11.25 -6.34
CA PHE A 249 -2.16 -10.99 -6.60
C PHE A 249 -1.37 -12.23 -7.00
N GLU A 250 -1.67 -13.41 -6.46
CA GLU A 250 -0.92 -14.63 -6.80
C GLU A 250 -1.14 -15.06 -8.27
N PRO A 251 -2.37 -15.12 -8.82
CA PRO A 251 -2.56 -15.36 -10.25
C PRO A 251 -1.92 -14.30 -11.14
N LEU A 252 -1.93 -13.04 -10.72
CA LEU A 252 -1.22 -11.96 -11.41
C LEU A 252 0.29 -12.22 -11.41
N GLY A 253 0.87 -12.57 -10.25
CA GLY A 253 2.28 -12.89 -10.08
C GLY A 253 2.70 -14.06 -10.97
N MET A 254 1.93 -15.14 -10.98
CA MET A 254 2.17 -16.29 -11.86
C MET A 254 2.13 -15.91 -13.35
N ALA A 255 1.18 -15.07 -13.77
CA ALA A 255 1.06 -14.63 -15.15
C ALA A 255 2.25 -13.75 -15.59
N LEU A 256 2.74 -12.88 -14.70
CA LEU A 256 3.88 -12.02 -14.98
C LEU A 256 5.22 -12.76 -14.90
N GLY A 257 5.35 -13.73 -13.99
CA GLY A 257 6.57 -14.54 -13.84
C GLY A 257 6.82 -15.50 -15.01
N LYS A 258 5.79 -15.87 -15.78
CA LYS A 258 5.93 -16.66 -17.02
C LYS A 258 6.30 -15.83 -18.25
N ALA A 259 6.18 -14.50 -18.16
CA ALA A 259 6.35 -13.57 -19.28
C ALA A 259 7.71 -12.85 -19.28
N GLY A 260 8.57 -13.11 -18.28
CA GLY A 260 9.96 -12.69 -18.22
C GLY A 260 10.89 -13.88 -18.40
#